data_AF-A0A0J1NED3-F1
#
_entry.id   AF-A0A0J1NED3-F1
#
_cell.length_a   1.000
_cell.length_b   1.000
_cell.length_c   1.000
_cell.angle_alpha   90.00
_cell.angle_beta   90.00
_cell.angle_gamma   90.00
#
_symmetry.space_group_name_H-M   'P 1'
#
loop_
_entity.id
_entity.type
_entity.pdbx_description
1 polymer ?
#
loop_
_entity_poly.entity_id
_entity_poly.type
_entity_poly.pdbx_seq_one_letter_code
_entity_poly.pdbx_strand_id
1 'polypeptide(L)'
;MLAGMSSTEYADWRTFYQDNFFNDVQLDAHFSSLMHIVITALDPKTTSTPASFSLLSPSAEDIADDEPGDAVLMAKAEGISGGVRYGPDGSG
;
A
#
# COMPACT_ATOMS: atom_id res chain seq x y z
N MET A 1 -9.76 -3.52 -5.69
CA MET A 1 -9.24 -4.84 -6.11
C MET A 1 -10.34 -5.79 -6.58
N LEU A 2 -11.48 -5.90 -5.87
CA LEU A 2 -12.54 -6.86 -6.22
C LEU A 2 -13.47 -6.45 -7.38
N ALA A 3 -13.63 -5.14 -7.64
CA ALA A 3 -14.60 -4.62 -8.61
C ALA A 3 -14.26 -4.90 -10.09
N GLY A 4 -13.04 -5.37 -10.40
CA GLY A 4 -12.59 -5.67 -11.75
C GLY A 4 -12.45 -7.16 -12.08
N MET A 5 -12.75 -8.05 -11.13
CA MET A 5 -12.60 -9.50 -11.31
C MET A 5 -13.77 -10.09 -12.09
N SER A 6 -13.51 -11.08 -12.93
CA SER A 6 -14.55 -11.91 -13.54
C SER A 6 -15.29 -12.74 -12.48
N SER A 7 -16.48 -13.24 -12.81
CA SER A 7 -17.30 -14.02 -11.87
C SER A 7 -16.61 -15.29 -11.37
N THR A 8 -15.79 -15.93 -12.20
CA THR A 8 -14.99 -17.11 -11.83
C THR A 8 -13.84 -16.71 -10.89
N GLU A 9 -13.10 -15.65 -11.21
CA GLU A 9 -12.02 -15.16 -10.34
C GLU A 9 -12.53 -14.70 -8.98
N TYR A 10 -13.74 -14.12 -8.92
CA TYR A 10 -14.39 -13.76 -7.67
C TYR A 10 -14.76 -14.98 -6.83
N ALA A 11 -15.23 -16.07 -7.45
CA ALA A 11 -15.54 -17.32 -6.76
C ALA A 11 -14.28 -18.00 -6.19
N ASP A 12 -13.18 -17.96 -6.95
CA ASP A 12 -11.88 -18.47 -6.50
C ASP A 12 -11.33 -17.64 -5.34
N TRP A 13 -11.38 -16.31 -5.45
CA TRP A 13 -11.01 -15.41 -4.36
C TRP A 13 -11.83 -15.68 -3.08
N ARG A 14 -13.14 -15.90 -3.22
CA ARG A 14 -14.01 -16.22 -2.09
C ARG A 14 -13.61 -17.51 -1.39
N THR A 15 -13.16 -18.51 -2.14
CA THR A 15 -12.70 -19.78 -1.57
C THR A 15 -11.36 -19.59 -0.86
N PHE A 16 -10.41 -18.89 -1.47
CA PHE A 16 -9.11 -18.57 -0.88
C PHE A 16 -9.24 -17.76 0.42
N TYR A 17 -10.11 -16.75 0.45
CA TYR A 17 -10.29 -15.86 1.59
C TYR A 17 -10.92 -16.55 2.81
N GLN A 18 -11.64 -17.67 2.61
CA GLN A 18 -12.17 -18.47 3.73
C GLN A 18 -11.07 -19.07 4.62
N ASP A 19 -9.90 -19.32 4.06
CA ASP A 19 -8.76 -19.87 4.81
C ASP A 19 -7.73 -18.78 5.17
N ASN A 20 -7.79 -17.62 4.51
CA ASN A 20 -6.78 -16.56 4.62
C ASN A 20 -7.38 -15.21 5.02
N PHE A 21 -8.30 -15.24 6.00
CA PHE A 21 -8.93 -14.02 6.52
C PHE A 21 -7.90 -13.04 7.07
N PHE A 22 -7.97 -11.79 6.61
CA PHE A 22 -7.17 -10.66 7.10
C PHE A 22 -5.66 -10.92 7.17
N ASN A 23 -5.13 -11.87 6.37
CA ASN A 23 -3.74 -12.31 6.45
C ASN A 23 -2.77 -11.12 6.36
N ASP A 24 -2.92 -10.27 5.34
CA ASP A 24 -2.03 -9.13 5.12
C ASP A 24 -2.12 -8.08 6.24
N VAL A 25 -3.35 -7.77 6.70
CA VAL A 25 -3.57 -6.80 7.78
C VAL A 25 -3.03 -7.32 9.12
N GLN A 26 -3.22 -8.60 9.38
CA GLN A 26 -2.74 -9.26 10.57
C GLN A 26 -1.21 -9.37 10.56
N LEU A 27 -0.61 -9.76 9.44
CA LEU A 27 0.85 -9.80 9.29
C LEU A 27 1.45 -8.41 9.49
N ASP A 28 0.91 -7.38 8.85
CA ASP A 28 1.37 -6.01 9.00
C ASP A 28 1.32 -5.56 10.47
N ALA A 29 0.21 -5.81 11.17
CA ALA A 29 0.07 -5.49 12.58
C ALA A 29 1.09 -6.21 13.48
N HIS A 30 1.35 -7.50 13.23
CA HIS A 30 2.33 -8.28 13.99
C HIS A 30 3.76 -7.80 13.76
N PHE A 31 4.14 -7.54 12.50
CA PHE A 31 5.46 -7.03 12.16
C PHE A 31 5.69 -5.63 12.72
N SER A 32 4.73 -4.73 12.53
CA SER A 32 4.74 -3.38 13.09
C SER A 32 4.93 -3.38 14.62
N SER A 33 4.17 -4.23 15.31
CA SER A 33 4.26 -4.36 16.77
C SER A 33 5.61 -4.91 17.21
N LEU A 34 6.12 -5.94 16.52
CA LEU A 34 7.42 -6.52 16.80
C LEU A 34 8.54 -5.49 16.62
N MET A 35 8.52 -4.72 15.52
CA MET A 35 9.49 -3.67 15.25
C MET A 35 9.47 -2.59 16.32
N HIS A 36 8.27 -2.15 16.72
CA HIS A 36 8.13 -1.19 17.80
C HIS A 36 8.75 -1.71 19.11
N ILE A 37 8.46 -2.96 19.50
CA ILE A 37 9.04 -3.57 20.70
C ILE A 37 10.57 -3.60 20.63
N VAL A 38 11.15 -4.00 19.50
CA VAL A 38 12.60 -4.06 19.30
C VAL A 38 13.22 -2.67 19.45
N ILE A 39 12.63 -1.65 18.82
CA ILE A 39 13.15 -0.28 18.89
C ILE A 39 12.99 0.29 20.30
N THR A 40 11.86 0.11 20.97
CA THR A 40 11.66 0.56 22.35
C THR A 40 12.59 -0.14 23.34
N ALA A 41 12.94 -1.41 23.09
CA ALA A 41 13.91 -2.12 23.92
C ALA A 41 15.34 -1.57 23.77
N LEU A 42 15.72 -1.13 22.56
CA LEU A 42 17.04 -0.55 22.28
C LEU A 42 17.13 0.94 22.68
N ASP A 43 16.05 1.69 22.48
CA ASP A 43 15.90 3.09 22.87
C ASP A 43 14.54 3.32 23.56
N PRO A 44 14.51 3.25 24.91
CA PRO A 44 13.29 3.45 25.69
C PRO A 44 12.69 4.85 25.58
N LYS A 45 13.42 5.82 25.02
CA LYS A 45 12.93 7.20 24.83
C LYS A 45 12.37 7.45 23.43
N THR A 46 12.31 6.43 22.58
CA THR A 46 11.70 6.54 21.26
C THR A 46 10.25 7.01 21.36
N THR A 47 9.86 7.95 20.50
CA THR A 47 8.47 8.41 20.34
C THR A 47 7.74 7.67 19.21
N SER A 48 8.36 6.61 18.66
CA SER A 48 7.74 5.79 17.63
C SER A 48 6.51 5.07 18.18
N THR A 49 5.53 4.85 17.32
CA THR A 49 4.36 4.01 17.62
C THR A 49 4.41 2.79 16.72
N PRO A 50 3.65 1.71 16.99
CA PRO A 50 3.53 0.60 16.05
C PRO A 50 3.14 1.08 14.64
N ALA A 51 2.20 2.04 14.53
CA ALA A 51 1.78 2.61 13.26
C ALA A 51 2.93 3.20 12.43
N SER A 52 4.01 3.67 13.07
CA SER A 52 5.22 4.15 12.38
C SER A 52 5.95 3.07 11.56
N PHE A 53 5.67 1.79 11.82
CA PHE A 53 6.27 0.64 11.14
C PHE A 53 5.25 -0.16 10.31
N SER A 54 3.99 0.23 10.33
CA SER A 54 2.92 -0.44 9.58
C SER A 54 2.91 0.06 8.13
N LEU A 55 2.83 -0.87 7.18
CA LEU A 55 2.76 -0.59 5.74
C LEU A 55 1.34 -0.23 5.29
N LEU A 56 0.33 -0.69 6.04
CA LEU A 56 -1.08 -0.48 5.72
C LEU A 56 -1.69 0.68 6.49
N SER A 57 -1.02 1.16 7.54
CA SER A 57 -1.42 2.38 8.24
C SER A 57 -1.05 3.59 7.39
N PRO A 58 -1.98 4.51 7.13
CA PRO A 58 -1.66 5.75 6.44
C PRO A 58 -0.63 6.53 7.27
N SER A 59 0.40 7.06 6.61
CA SER A 59 1.33 7.99 7.25
C SER A 59 0.59 9.26 7.63
N ALA A 60 1.06 9.99 8.64
CA ALA A 60 0.50 11.30 8.99
C ALA A 60 0.54 12.29 7.80
N GLU A 61 1.44 12.07 6.84
CA GLU A 61 1.54 12.80 5.58
C GLU A 61 0.43 12.43 4.58
N ASP A 62 -0.10 11.20 4.64
CA ASP A 62 -1.17 10.71 3.76
C ASP A 62 -2.56 11.20 4.20
N ILE A 63 -2.71 11.58 5.47
CA ILE A 63 -3.96 12.12 6.06
C ILE A 63 -3.97 13.65 6.00
N ALA A 64 -2.91 14.28 5.47
CA ALA A 64 -2.96 15.71 5.15
C ALA A 64 -4.02 15.91 4.06
N ASP A 65 -5.22 16.28 4.50
CA ASP A 65 -6.42 16.60 3.72
C ASP A 65 -6.25 17.88 2.88
N ASP A 66 -5.01 18.20 2.50
CA ASP A 66 -4.71 19.26 1.55
C ASP A 66 -4.90 18.62 0.17
N GLU A 67 -6.11 18.81 -0.38
CA GLU A 67 -6.41 18.46 -1.76
C GLU A 67 -5.24 18.94 -2.63
N PRO A 68 -4.45 18.03 -3.22
CA PRO A 68 -3.24 18.43 -3.92
C PRO A 68 -3.65 19.40 -5.02
N GLY A 69 -3.17 20.64 -4.92
CA GLY A 69 -3.55 21.69 -5.86
C GLY A 69 -3.30 21.24 -7.31
N ASP A 70 -4.11 21.74 -8.23
CA ASP A 70 -4.15 21.30 -9.63
C ASP A 70 -2.77 21.28 -10.32
N ALA A 71 -1.87 22.18 -9.91
CA ALA A 71 -0.48 22.22 -10.38
C ALA A 71 0.35 20.99 -9.95
N VAL A 72 0.14 20.49 -8.73
CA VAL A 72 0.81 19.28 -8.22
C VAL A 72 0.28 18.05 -8.94
N LEU A 73 -1.03 17.99 -9.19
CA LEU A 73 -1.66 16.92 -9.97
C LEU A 73 -1.14 16.88 -11.40
N MET A 74 -1.03 18.05 -12.05
CA MET A 74 -0.50 18.18 -13.41
C MET A 74 0.97 17.73 -13.48
N ALA A 75 1.81 18.16 -12.53
CA ALA A 75 3.22 17.76 -12.48
C ALA A 75 3.41 16.24 -12.24
N LYS A 76 2.55 15.60 -11.44
CA LYS A 76 2.57 14.14 -11.25
C LYS A 76 2.12 13.40 -12.52
N ALA A 77 1.19 13.97 -13.28
CA ALA A 77 0.65 13.40 -14.51
C ALA A 77 1.60 13.53 -15.72
N GLU A 78 2.52 14.49 -15.70
CA GLU A 78 3.51 14.68 -16.78
C GLU A 78 4.45 13.48 -16.98
N GLY A 79 4.50 12.55 -16.01
CA GLY A 79 5.24 11.31 -16.13
C GLY A 79 6.76 11.52 -16.10
N ILE A 80 7.52 10.43 -15.96
CA ILE A 80 8.98 10.49 -16.06
C ILE A 80 9.35 10.80 -17.52
N SER A 81 9.97 11.95 -17.75
CA SER A 81 10.61 12.26 -19.04
C SER A 81 11.61 11.14 -19.39
N GLY A 82 11.30 10.38 -20.44
CA GLY A 82 12.11 9.25 -20.91
C GLY A 82 11.54 7.84 -20.65
N GLY A 83 10.31 7.70 -20.14
CA GLY A 83 9.67 6.38 -19.99
C GLY A 83 9.33 5.73 -21.34
N VAL A 84 9.91 4.55 -21.62
CA VAL A 84 9.58 3.74 -22.81
C VAL A 84 8.17 3.16 -22.65
N ARG A 85 7.28 3.47 -23.58
CA ARG A 85 5.95 2.84 -23.67
C ARG A 85 6.10 1.49 -24.36
N TYR A 86 5.90 0.40 -23.63
CA TYR A 86 5.72 -0.92 -24.22
C TYR A 86 4.26 -1.05 -24.66
N GLY A 87 4.01 -0.86 -25.96
CA GLY A 87 2.77 -1.25 -26.63
C GLY A 87 3.09 -2.31 -27.69
N PRO A 88 2.12 -3.15 -28.09
CA PRO A 88 2.38 -4.20 -29.07
C PRO A 88 2.77 -3.57 -30.40
N ASP A 89 3.98 -3.87 -30.83
CA ASP A 89 4.60 -3.47 -32.07
C ASP A 89 3.80 -4.07 -33.23
N GLY A 90 2.84 -3.29 -33.74
CA GLY A 90 2.12 -3.58 -34.97
C GLY A 90 3.07 -3.52 -36.15
N SER A 91 3.72 -4.65 -36.44
CA SER A 91 4.36 -4.94 -37.72
C SER A 91 3.49 -5.94 -38.47
N GLY A 92 2.68 -5.38 -39.37
CA GLY A 92 2.01 -6.06 -40.47
C GLY A 92 2.41 -5.37 -41.76
#